data_AF-A0A133UVY2-F1
#
_entry.id   AF-A0A133UVY2-F1
#
_cell.length_a   1.000
_cell.length_b   1.000
_cell.length_c   1.000
_cell.angle_alpha   90.00
_cell.angle_beta   90.00
_cell.angle_gamma   90.00
#
_symmetry.space_group_name_H-M   'P 1'
#
loop_
_entity.id
_entity.type
_entity.pdbx_description
1 polymer ?
#
loop_
_entity_poly.entity_id
_entity_poly.type
_entity_poly.pdbx_seq_one_letter_code
_entity_poly.pdbx_strand_id
1 'polypeptide(L)'
;MPEREESIKYSGLVVFFLGVGLLLLTFYIVYSVFMHPGALKGFAELAPEMKGEGAAELINPMVEVMVYVIAALLLWVMGSVGGRIAKHGLDMYRS
;
A
#
# COMPACT_ATOMS: atom_id res chain seq x y z
N MET A 1 -24.18 -29.29 14.65
CA MET A 1 -23.04 -29.43 13.71
C MET A 1 -21.89 -28.56 14.21
N PRO A 2 -21.22 -28.97 15.30
CA PRO A 2 -20.17 -28.15 15.93
C PRO A 2 -18.91 -27.99 15.05
N GLU A 3 -18.57 -28.99 14.23
CA GLU A 3 -17.37 -28.95 13.37
C GLU A 3 -17.40 -27.84 12.31
N ARG A 4 -18.59 -27.45 11.82
CA ARG A 4 -18.71 -26.36 10.83
C ARG A 4 -18.43 -24.99 11.45
N GLU A 5 -18.88 -24.74 12.67
CA GLU A 5 -18.66 -23.46 13.37
C GLU A 5 -17.20 -23.27 13.76
N GLU A 6 -16.51 -24.33 14.22
CA GLU A 6 -15.08 -24.25 14.52
C GLU A 6 -14.24 -23.95 13.26
N SER A 7 -14.56 -24.59 12.13
CA SER A 7 -13.84 -24.36 10.87
C SER A 7 -13.96 -22.91 10.37
N ILE A 8 -15.12 -22.28 10.55
CA ILE A 8 -15.36 -20.89 10.16
C ILE A 8 -14.54 -19.94 11.03
N LYS A 9 -14.48 -20.18 12.34
CA LYS A 9 -13.68 -19.37 13.27
C LYS A 9 -12.19 -19.46 12.98
N TYR A 10 -11.67 -20.66 12.73
CA TYR A 10 -10.27 -20.82 12.30
C TYR A 10 -9.98 -20.12 10.97
N SER A 11 -10.88 -20.19 10.00
CA SER A 11 -10.72 -19.47 8.73
C SER A 11 -10.72 -17.94 8.91
N GLY A 12 -11.58 -17.40 9.79
CA GLY A 12 -11.63 -15.98 10.11
C GLY A 12 -10.33 -15.49 10.75
N LEU A 13 -9.72 -16.30 11.62
CA LEU A 13 -8.42 -16.00 12.22
C LEU A 13 -7.31 -15.91 11.16
N VAL A 14 -7.28 -16.84 10.19
CA VAL A 14 -6.30 -16.81 9.08
C VAL A 14 -6.49 -15.57 8.23
N VAL A 15 -7.72 -15.21 7.86
CA VAL A 15 -8.03 -14.01 7.07
C VAL A 15 -7.65 -12.74 7.83
N PHE A 16 -7.86 -12.70 9.15
CA PHE A 16 -7.44 -11.60 10.01
C PHE A 16 -5.91 -11.42 9.97
N PHE A 17 -5.15 -12.49 10.22
CA PHE A 17 -3.69 -12.44 10.17
C PHE A 17 -3.15 -12.07 8.78
N LEU A 18 -3.82 -12.51 7.71
CA LEU A 18 -3.47 -12.15 6.34
C LEU A 18 -3.67 -10.64 6.11
N GLY A 19 -4.78 -10.06 6.59
CA GLY A 19 -5.01 -8.62 6.54
C GLY A 19 -4.00 -7.82 7.36
N VAL A 20 -3.65 -8.29 8.56
CA VAL A 20 -2.60 -7.68 9.41
C VAL A 20 -1.23 -7.77 8.75
N GLY A 21 -0.89 -8.91 8.14
CA GLY A 21 0.34 -9.07 7.38
C GLY A 21 0.43 -8.09 6.21
N LEU A 22 -0.68 -7.89 5.49
CA LEU A 22 -0.76 -6.91 4.40
C LEU A 22 -0.55 -5.47 4.90
N LEU A 23 -1.11 -5.13 6.06
CA LEU A 23 -0.93 -3.83 6.70
C LEU A 23 0.52 -3.61 7.13
N LEU A 24 1.16 -4.60 7.77
CA LEU A 24 2.56 -4.53 8.16
C LEU A 24 3.48 -4.38 6.95
N LEU A 25 3.20 -5.11 5.87
CA LEU A 25 3.95 -4.99 4.61
C LEU A 25 3.78 -3.60 3.98
N THR A 26 2.56 -3.07 3.97
CA THR A 26 2.28 -1.71 3.50
C THR A 26 3.06 -0.69 4.32
N PHE A 27 3.00 -0.80 5.66
CA PHE A 27 3.75 0.07 6.57
C PHE A 27 5.27 -0.04 6.36
N TYR A 28 5.79 -1.26 6.16
CA TYR A 28 7.20 -1.50 5.87
C TYR A 28 7.64 -0.82 4.57
N ILE A 29 6.83 -0.90 3.50
CA ILE A 29 7.14 -0.23 2.23
C ILE A 29 7.19 1.29 2.44
N VAL A 30 6.19 1.87 3.11
CA VAL A 30 6.17 3.30 3.43
C VAL A 30 7.42 3.68 4.21
N TYR A 31 7.71 2.96 5.29
CA TYR A 31 8.85 3.22 6.15
C TYR A 31 10.19 3.11 5.41
N SER A 32 10.34 2.09 4.56
CA SER A 32 11.53 1.91 3.72
C SER A 32 11.71 3.06 2.73
N VAL A 33 10.63 3.57 2.14
CA VAL A 33 10.67 4.72 1.24
C VAL A 33 11.12 5.99 1.97
N PHE A 34 10.62 6.22 3.20
CA PHE A 34 11.04 7.36 4.01
C PHE A 34 12.50 7.26 4.51
N MET A 35 12.96 6.07 4.88
CA MET A 35 14.32 5.84 5.39
C MET A 35 15.38 5.78 4.27
N HIS A 36 15.00 5.39 3.07
CA HIS A 36 15.88 5.32 1.90
C HIS A 36 15.35 6.21 0.77
N PRO A 37 15.64 7.53 0.78
CA PRO A 37 15.21 8.43 -0.29
C PRO A 37 15.78 8.07 -1.66
N GLY A 38 16.81 7.21 -1.72
CA GLY A 38 17.31 6.62 -2.97
C GLY A 38 16.30 5.72 -3.69
N ALA A 39 15.37 5.09 -2.97
CA ALA A 39 14.32 4.27 -3.58
C ALA A 39 13.34 5.08 -4.43
N LEU A 40 13.23 6.39 -4.15
CA LEU A 40 12.38 7.32 -4.88
C LEU A 40 13.02 7.80 -6.18
N LYS A 41 14.35 7.69 -6.32
CA LYS A 41 15.03 7.98 -7.59
C LYS A 41 14.59 7.05 -8.72
N GLY A 42 14.32 5.77 -8.41
CA GLY A 42 13.78 4.83 -9.41
C GLY A 42 12.37 5.19 -9.89
N PHE A 43 11.59 5.93 -9.09
CA PHE A 43 10.30 6.48 -9.50
C PHE A 43 10.46 7.74 -10.35
N ALA A 44 11.46 8.58 -10.08
CA ALA A 44 11.82 9.71 -10.93
C ALA A 44 12.36 9.24 -12.30
N GLU A 45 13.06 8.11 -12.38
CA GLU A 45 13.49 7.49 -13.64
C GLU A 45 12.33 6.96 -14.50
N LEU A 46 11.20 6.60 -13.88
CA LEU A 46 9.98 6.20 -14.58
C LEU A 46 9.18 7.39 -15.12
N ALA A 47 9.48 8.61 -14.65
CA ALA A 47 8.86 9.81 -15.18
C ALA A 47 9.43 10.11 -16.58
N PRO A 48 8.60 10.43 -17.58
CA PRO A 48 9.09 10.84 -18.88
C PRO A 48 9.92 12.11 -18.75
N GLU A 49 11.23 12.03 -19.04
CA GLU A 49 12.08 13.21 -19.12
C GLU A 49 11.60 14.11 -20.26
N MET A 50 10.93 15.21 -19.92
CA MET A 50 10.62 16.26 -20.89
C MET A 50 11.93 16.97 -21.24
N LYS A 51 12.44 16.77 -22.46
CA LYS A 51 13.62 17.49 -22.96
C LYS A 51 13.18 18.76 -23.69
N GLY A 52 13.43 19.93 -23.10
CA GLY A 52 13.20 21.24 -23.73
C GLY A 52 13.47 22.43 -22.80
N GLU A 53 14.21 23.43 -23.26
CA GLU A 53 14.55 24.62 -22.46
C GLU A 53 13.30 25.47 -22.13
N GLY A 54 13.24 26.00 -20.90
CA GLY A 54 12.20 26.93 -20.43
C GLY A 54 10.97 26.27 -19.78
N ALA A 55 10.21 25.47 -20.55
CA ALA A 55 8.99 24.86 -20.02
C ALA A 55 9.26 23.56 -19.24
N ALA A 56 10.25 22.75 -19.64
CA ALA A 56 10.52 21.47 -18.98
C ALA A 56 11.11 21.62 -17.58
N GLU A 57 11.83 22.73 -17.31
CA GLU A 57 12.45 23.00 -16.01
C GLU A 57 11.40 23.27 -14.91
N LEU A 58 10.22 23.78 -15.29
CA LEU A 58 9.07 23.96 -14.39
C LEU A 58 8.16 22.74 -14.31
N ILE A 59 8.08 21.94 -15.39
CA ILE A 59 7.20 20.77 -15.45
C ILE A 59 7.82 19.56 -14.74
N ASN A 60 9.13 19.36 -14.85
CA ASN A 60 9.84 18.25 -14.21
C ASN A 60 9.62 18.14 -12.68
N PRO A 61 9.74 19.22 -11.87
CA PRO A 61 9.45 19.13 -10.45
C PRO A 61 7.97 18.84 -10.15
N MET A 62 7.06 19.31 -11.01
CA MET A 62 5.62 19.05 -10.85
C MET A 62 5.28 17.58 -11.16
N VAL A 63 5.91 17.01 -12.18
CA VAL A 63 5.80 15.57 -12.51
C VAL A 63 6.39 14.72 -11.39
N GLU A 64 7.53 15.10 -10.83
CA GLU A 64 8.15 14.40 -9.71
C GLU A 64 7.20 14.36 -8.50
N VAL A 65 6.64 15.51 -8.11
CA VAL A 65 5.63 15.63 -7.05
C VAL A 65 4.40 14.76 -7.35
N MET A 66 3.91 14.75 -8.58
CA MET A 66 2.78 13.91 -8.96
C MET A 66 3.08 12.42 -8.78
N VAL A 67 4.28 11.97 -9.11
CA VAL A 67 4.68 10.56 -8.92
C VAL A 67 4.67 10.20 -7.43
N TYR A 68 5.16 11.06 -6.55
CA TYR A 68 5.07 10.86 -5.10
C TYR A 68 3.63 10.82 -4.60
N VAL A 69 2.76 11.70 -5.11
CA VAL A 69 1.34 11.75 -4.74
C VAL A 69 0.62 10.46 -5.18
N ILE A 70 0.92 9.95 -6.38
CA ILE A 70 0.37 8.69 -6.87
C ILE A 70 0.86 7.52 -6.02
N ALA A 71 2.15 7.47 -5.68
CA ALA A 71 2.70 6.44 -4.79
C ALA A 71 2.02 6.47 -3.41
N ALA A 72 1.82 7.67 -2.84
CA ALA A 72 1.10 7.84 -1.58
C ALA A 72 -0.36 7.39 -1.67
N LEU A 73 -1.06 7.68 -2.77
CA LEU A 73 -2.42 7.22 -3.02
C LEU A 73 -2.51 5.70 -3.15
N LEU A 74 -1.57 5.06 -3.86
CA LEU A 74 -1.53 3.60 -4.00
C LEU A 74 -1.29 2.93 -2.65
N LEU A 75 -0.36 3.46 -1.85
CA LEU A 75 -0.10 3.00 -0.49
C LEU A 75 -1.33 3.15 0.41
N TRP A 76 -2.04 4.27 0.29
CA TRP A 76 -3.29 4.50 0.99
C TRP A 76 -4.35 3.46 0.64
N VAL A 77 -4.53 3.17 -0.66
CA VAL A 77 -5.48 2.15 -1.13
C VAL A 77 -5.11 0.77 -0.59
N MET A 78 -3.82 0.38 -0.65
CA MET A 78 -3.34 -0.90 -0.12
C MET A 78 -3.59 -1.01 1.39
N GLY A 79 -3.28 0.03 2.17
CA GLY A 79 -3.53 0.05 3.61
C GLY A 79 -5.03 -0.04 3.95
N SER A 80 -5.87 0.69 3.22
CA SER A 80 -7.33 0.66 3.38
C SER A 80 -7.90 -0.73 3.09
N VAL A 81 -7.48 -1.37 1.99
CA VAL A 81 -7.89 -2.74 1.65
C VAL A 81 -7.42 -3.74 2.70
N GLY A 82 -6.17 -3.66 3.15
CA GLY A 82 -5.64 -4.50 4.22
C GLY A 82 -6.43 -4.38 5.53
N GLY A 83 -6.79 -3.15 5.92
CA GLY A 83 -7.65 -2.89 7.07
C GLY A 83 -9.06 -3.47 6.93
N ARG A 84 -9.65 -3.41 5.73
CA ARG A 84 -10.96 -4.03 5.45
C ARG A 84 -10.89 -5.55 5.53
N ILE A 85 -9.82 -6.17 5.03
CA ILE A 85 -9.60 -7.62 5.13
C ILE A 85 -9.43 -8.04 6.59
N ALA A 86 -8.61 -7.32 7.36
CA ALA A 86 -8.44 -7.59 8.78
C ALA A 86 -9.78 -7.49 9.52
N LYS A 87 -10.56 -6.41 9.29
CA LYS A 87 -11.90 -6.26 9.87
C LYS A 87 -12.82 -7.42 9.49
N HIS A 88 -12.83 -7.82 8.23
CA HIS A 88 -13.66 -8.93 7.75
C HIS A 88 -13.29 -10.27 8.42
N GLY A 89 -12.00 -10.56 8.56
CA GLY A 89 -11.54 -11.76 9.28
C GLY A 89 -11.94 -11.75 10.76
N LEU A 90 -11.88 -10.58 11.41
CA LEU A 90 -12.32 -10.41 12.80
C LEU A 90 -13.84 -10.63 12.96
N ASP A 91 -14.63 -10.11 12.02
CA ASP A 91 -16.08 -10.27 12.01
C ASP A 91 -16.47 -11.74 11.79
N MET A 92 -15.76 -12.47 10.91
CA MET A 92 -15.92 -13.92 10.72
C MET A 92 -15.54 -14.73 11.97
N TYR A 93 -14.49 -14.33 12.70
CA TYR A 93 -14.08 -15.03 13.92
C TYR A 93 -15.08 -14.85 15.07
N ARG A 94 -15.76 -13.70 15.13
CA ARG A 94 -16.75 -13.39 16.16
C ARG A 94 -18.14 -13.97 15.88
N SER A 95 -18.40 -14.39 14.64
CA SER A 95 -19.68 -14.97 14.22
C SER A 95 -19.76 -16.48 14.46
#